data_AF-V4AGI5-F1
#
_entry.id   AF-V4AGI5-F1
#
_cell.length_a   1.000
_cell.length_b   1.000
_cell.length_c   1.000
_cell.angle_alpha   90.00
_cell.angle_beta   90.00
_cell.angle_gamma   90.00
#
_symmetry.space_group_name_H-M   'P 1'
#
loop_
_entity.id
_entity.type
_entity.pdbx_description
1 polymer ?
#
loop_
_entity_poly.entity_id
_entity_poly.type
_entity_poly.pdbx_seq_one_letter_code
_entity_poly.pdbx_strand_id
1 'polypeptide(L)'
;MTCDEYFEMKQVIGCIDGEWKYKKPFCRLLAKDCGPVPPGNSSTGTVANGTTYPSEADYTCDEGFEIASGNSKIACLLSGQWDVDNILVCRGKDCGQVPSGDSSTGTAASGTTYPNEADYTCDEGHEIASGRSKIACLATGQWDVGNILVCRDCVDPLDVVLVVDGSGSVGSYHFNKMINILADVTLSGFYVDSARVHVGLIVYSTDITDIINMSSDPNQLQKDIRALKHPWGNTHTGKGIAAAQQMLLTQGRPGVPNVMIVLTDGKSTENPQSDATAAKDSGTVIYSIGIGSGAYMAELRQIASDSDKVQKANDFGDIRRTLSNLC
;
A
#
# COMPACT_ATOMS: atom_id res chain seq x y z
N MET A 1 51.91 -13.47 57.47
CA MET A 1 50.56 -13.12 56.98
C MET A 1 50.62 -13.22 55.48
N THR A 2 49.65 -13.87 54.84
CA THR A 2 49.50 -13.95 53.38
C THR A 2 48.15 -13.34 53.04
N CYS A 3 48.09 -12.56 51.98
CA CYS A 3 46.83 -12.00 51.48
C CYS A 3 46.21 -12.97 50.48
N ASP A 4 44.87 -13.00 50.43
CA ASP A 4 44.14 -13.74 49.39
C ASP A 4 44.43 -13.15 48.01
N GLU A 5 44.13 -13.92 46.94
CA GLU A 5 44.47 -13.61 45.54
C GLU A 5 44.03 -12.22 45.06
N TYR A 6 43.04 -11.61 45.72
CA TYR A 6 42.45 -10.31 45.39
C TYR A 6 42.93 -9.15 46.27
N PHE A 7 43.91 -9.38 47.14
CA PHE A 7 44.45 -8.36 48.02
C PHE A 7 45.99 -8.30 47.92
N GLU A 8 46.51 -7.09 47.84
CA GLU A 8 47.95 -6.83 47.89
C GLU A 8 48.39 -6.53 49.32
N MET A 9 49.48 -7.14 49.76
CA MET A 9 50.06 -6.82 51.06
C MET A 9 50.70 -5.43 51.01
N LYS A 10 50.17 -4.50 51.80
CA LYS A 10 50.77 -3.16 51.96
C LYS A 10 51.49 -3.08 53.30
N GLN A 11 52.75 -2.69 53.21
CA GLN A 11 53.59 -2.38 54.35
C GLN A 11 53.67 -0.86 54.50
N VAL A 12 53.35 -0.36 55.69
CA VAL A 12 53.40 1.08 55.97
C VAL A 12 54.45 1.33 57.05
N ILE A 13 55.30 2.33 56.83
CA ILE A 13 56.27 2.79 57.80
C ILE A 13 55.69 4.05 58.46
N GLY A 14 55.70 4.10 59.79
CA GLY A 14 55.27 5.27 60.55
C GLY A 14 56.39 5.75 61.47
N CYS A 15 56.45 7.05 61.73
CA CYS A 15 57.37 7.60 62.73
C CYS A 15 56.72 7.53 64.12
N ILE A 16 57.37 6.86 65.07
CA ILE A 16 56.95 6.76 66.47
C ILE A 16 58.17 7.11 67.32
N ASP A 17 58.06 8.16 68.14
CA ASP A 17 59.13 8.67 69.01
C ASP A 17 60.43 9.04 68.27
N GLY A 18 60.31 9.65 67.08
CA GLY A 18 61.46 10.09 66.28
C GLY A 18 62.14 8.97 65.48
N GLU A 19 61.69 7.72 65.59
CA GLU A 19 62.20 6.58 64.82
C GLU A 19 61.17 6.03 63.84
N TRP A 20 61.62 5.65 62.64
CA TRP A 20 60.79 4.99 61.64
C TRP A 20 60.57 3.52 62.01
N LYS A 21 59.33 3.15 62.32
CA LYS A 21 58.94 1.79 62.66
C LYS A 21 57.96 1.22 61.64
N TYR A 22 58.16 -0.05 61.32
CA TYR A 22 57.23 -0.81 60.48
C TYR A 22 55.92 -1.06 61.24
N LYS A 23 54.80 -0.65 60.65
CA LYS A 23 53.47 -1.04 61.15
C LYS A 23 53.15 -2.47 60.71
N LYS A 24 52.19 -3.10 61.38
CA LYS A 24 51.67 -4.42 61.00
C LYS A 24 51.15 -4.36 59.55
N PRO A 25 51.59 -5.25 58.65
CA PRO A 25 51.09 -5.29 57.28
C PRO A 25 49.57 -5.52 57.28
N PHE A 26 48.90 -4.95 56.29
CA PHE A 26 47.49 -5.22 56.03
C PHE A 26 47.28 -5.52 54.55
N CYS A 27 46.22 -6.26 54.26
CA CYS A 27 45.83 -6.60 52.91
C CYS A 27 44.94 -5.49 52.36
N ARG A 28 45.36 -4.85 51.27
CA ARG A 28 44.56 -3.84 50.55
C ARG A 28 43.96 -4.48 49.31
N LEU A 29 42.68 -4.25 49.06
CA LEU A 29 42.00 -4.79 47.89
C LEU A 29 42.67 -4.31 46.59
N LEU A 30 42.92 -5.25 45.67
CA LEU A 30 43.33 -4.96 44.29
C LEU A 30 42.10 -4.59 43.48
N ALA A 31 41.72 -3.31 43.57
CA ALA A 31 40.61 -2.78 42.78
C ALA A 31 41.00 -2.80 41.29
N LYS A 32 40.41 -3.73 40.53
CA LYS A 32 40.61 -3.86 39.08
C LYS A 32 39.61 -3.00 38.34
N ASP A 33 40.07 -2.35 37.29
CA ASP A 33 39.23 -1.60 36.36
C ASP A 33 38.58 -2.56 35.37
N CYS A 34 37.24 -2.51 35.28
CA CYS A 34 36.46 -3.31 34.33
C CYS A 34 36.44 -2.70 32.91
N GLY A 35 37.01 -1.51 32.73
CA GLY A 35 37.00 -0.78 31.46
C GLY A 35 35.63 -0.17 31.15
N PRO A 36 35.44 0.31 29.90
CA PRO A 36 34.19 0.93 29.47
C PRO A 36 32.98 0.01 29.68
N VAL A 37 31.84 0.61 30.03
CA VAL A 37 30.58 -0.10 30.22
C VAL A 37 30.13 -0.71 28.87
N PRO A 38 29.83 -2.02 28.80
CA PRO A 38 29.44 -2.66 27.55
C PRO A 38 28.03 -2.22 27.12
N PRO A 39 27.75 -2.09 25.81
CA PRO A 39 26.38 -1.84 25.34
C PRO A 39 25.48 -3.04 25.62
N GLY A 40 24.21 -2.80 25.95
CA GLY A 40 23.21 -3.86 26.13
C GLY A 40 22.34 -4.06 24.89
N ASN A 41 21.35 -4.96 25.00
CA ASN A 41 20.41 -5.20 23.91
C ASN A 41 19.26 -4.18 23.95
N SER A 42 19.35 -3.18 23.08
CA SER A 42 18.44 -2.01 23.09
C SER A 42 18.37 -1.33 24.46
N SER A 43 19.53 -1.29 25.13
CA SER A 43 19.72 -0.69 26.45
C SER A 43 21.10 -0.07 26.55
N THR A 44 21.17 1.03 27.29
CA THR A 44 22.39 1.81 27.49
C THR A 44 22.77 1.81 28.97
N GLY A 45 24.04 1.50 29.24
CA GLY A 45 24.62 1.51 30.59
C GLY A 45 25.44 2.77 30.87
N THR A 46 25.35 3.29 32.09
CA THR A 46 26.12 4.47 32.54
C THR A 46 26.70 4.24 33.94
N VAL A 47 27.82 4.90 34.24
CA VAL A 47 28.51 4.80 35.55
C VAL A 47 28.67 6.19 36.16
N ALA A 48 28.36 6.32 37.45
CA ALA A 48 28.53 7.58 38.18
C ALA A 48 29.95 7.74 38.77
N ASN A 49 30.54 6.66 39.30
CA ASN A 49 31.75 6.70 40.13
C ASN A 49 32.93 5.89 39.54
N GLY A 50 33.08 5.91 38.22
CA GLY A 50 34.13 5.17 37.51
C GLY A 50 33.82 3.69 37.32
N THR A 51 34.84 2.93 36.92
CA THR A 51 34.71 1.56 36.39
C THR A 51 35.52 0.54 37.18
N THR A 52 36.06 0.92 38.34
CA THR A 52 36.88 0.05 39.20
C THR A 52 36.02 -0.67 40.23
N TYR A 53 36.29 -1.95 40.49
CA TYR A 53 35.60 -2.72 41.53
C TYR A 53 35.56 -1.96 42.88
N PRO A 54 34.40 -1.87 43.57
CA PRO A 54 33.11 -2.55 43.32
C PRO A 54 32.06 -1.66 42.63
N SER A 55 32.45 -0.87 41.63
CA SER A 55 31.51 0.06 40.95
C SER A 55 30.37 -0.70 40.25
N GLU A 56 29.21 -0.04 40.16
CA GLU A 56 28.03 -0.54 39.44
C GLU A 56 27.73 0.38 38.26
N ALA A 57 27.25 -0.22 37.16
CA ALA A 57 26.71 0.50 36.02
C ALA A 57 25.18 0.40 36.03
N ASP A 58 24.50 1.54 35.93
CA ASP A 58 23.04 1.65 35.82
C ASP A 58 22.62 1.53 34.34
N TYR A 59 21.66 0.65 34.05
CA TYR A 59 21.14 0.41 32.71
C TYR A 59 19.71 0.90 32.56
N THR A 60 19.42 1.51 31.42
CA THR A 60 18.08 1.92 31.00
C THR A 60 17.82 1.41 29.59
N CYS A 61 16.59 0.96 29.32
CA CYS A 61 16.18 0.67 27.95
C CYS A 61 16.22 1.93 27.09
N ASP A 62 16.60 1.76 25.83
CA ASP A 62 16.59 2.84 24.86
C ASP A 62 15.14 3.28 24.57
N GLU A 63 14.98 4.48 24.02
CA GLU A 63 13.66 5.02 23.69
C GLU A 63 12.89 4.08 22.74
N GLY A 64 11.65 3.76 23.10
CA GLY A 64 10.81 2.81 22.35
C GLY A 64 10.92 1.35 22.79
N PHE A 65 11.81 1.06 23.74
CA PHE A 65 11.97 -0.28 24.30
C PHE A 65 11.48 -0.36 25.76
N GLU A 66 11.12 -1.56 26.19
CA GLU A 66 10.74 -1.90 27.56
C GLU A 66 11.53 -3.09 28.08
N ILE A 67 11.58 -3.24 29.40
CA ILE A 67 12.34 -4.29 30.08
C ILE A 67 11.77 -5.65 29.68
N ALA A 68 12.61 -6.51 29.10
CA ALA A 68 12.27 -7.90 28.82
C ALA A 68 12.85 -8.85 29.87
N SER A 69 14.13 -8.68 30.23
CA SER A 69 14.84 -9.48 31.24
C SER A 69 16.17 -8.82 31.64
N GLY A 70 16.94 -9.47 32.53
CA GLY A 70 18.22 -8.96 33.04
C GLY A 70 18.05 -7.98 34.20
N ASN A 71 19.15 -7.32 34.58
CA ASN A 71 19.20 -6.43 35.74
C ASN A 71 19.39 -4.97 35.32
N SER A 72 18.72 -4.05 36.02
CA SER A 72 18.89 -2.60 35.82
C SER A 72 20.24 -2.08 36.32
N LYS A 73 21.04 -2.94 36.97
CA LYS A 73 22.41 -2.67 37.42
C LYS A 73 23.27 -3.89 37.18
N ILE A 74 24.50 -3.68 36.70
CA ILE A 74 25.53 -4.73 36.67
C ILE A 74 26.76 -4.28 37.45
N ALA A 75 27.43 -5.22 38.11
CA ALA A 75 28.60 -4.94 38.92
C ALA A 75 29.89 -5.12 38.10
N CYS A 76 30.89 -4.28 38.39
CA CYS A 76 32.27 -4.60 38.08
C CYS A 76 32.72 -5.68 39.06
N LEU A 77 33.16 -6.83 38.57
CA LEU A 77 33.52 -8.00 39.38
C LEU A 77 35.00 -7.98 39.80
N LEU A 78 35.36 -8.76 40.83
CA LEU A 78 36.75 -8.92 41.29
C LEU A 78 37.70 -9.45 40.20
N SER A 79 37.15 -10.09 39.16
CA SER A 79 37.90 -10.52 37.99
C SER A 79 38.45 -9.34 37.16
N GLY A 80 37.86 -8.14 37.28
CA GLY A 80 38.08 -7.02 36.38
C GLY A 80 37.21 -7.10 35.12
N GLN A 81 36.06 -7.79 35.19
CA GLN A 81 35.06 -7.83 34.12
C GLN A 81 33.70 -7.38 34.65
N TRP A 82 32.91 -6.75 33.80
CA TRP A 82 31.50 -6.47 34.07
C TRP A 82 30.70 -7.79 34.11
N ASP A 83 29.68 -7.83 34.95
CA ASP A 83 28.70 -8.93 35.03
C ASP A 83 27.75 -8.94 33.81
N VAL A 84 28.32 -9.23 32.64
CA VAL A 84 27.63 -9.16 31.34
C VAL A 84 26.52 -10.19 31.17
N ASP A 85 26.55 -11.28 31.94
CA ASP A 85 25.52 -12.32 31.91
C ASP A 85 24.17 -11.80 32.43
N ASN A 86 24.18 -10.73 33.22
CA ASN A 86 23.00 -10.10 33.80
C ASN A 86 22.64 -8.75 33.17
N ILE A 87 23.22 -8.41 32.02
CA ILE A 87 22.95 -7.15 31.32
C ILE A 87 21.45 -6.98 31.01
N LEU A 88 20.95 -5.75 31.10
CA LEU A 88 19.54 -5.44 30.84
C LEU A 88 19.20 -5.74 29.37
N VAL A 89 18.21 -6.61 29.16
CA VAL A 89 17.68 -6.94 27.83
C VAL A 89 16.34 -6.26 27.66
N CYS A 90 16.21 -5.47 26.60
CA CYS A 90 14.98 -4.77 26.29
C CYS A 90 14.38 -5.27 24.97
N ARG A 91 13.06 -5.14 24.84
CA ARG A 91 12.30 -5.45 23.62
C ARG A 91 11.48 -4.23 23.21
N GLY A 92 11.17 -4.11 21.91
CA GLY A 92 10.33 -3.03 21.42
C GLY A 92 8.96 -3.06 22.08
N LYS A 93 8.42 -1.90 22.47
CA LYS A 93 7.06 -1.81 23.00
C LYS A 93 6.06 -2.25 21.93
N ASP A 94 5.08 -3.05 22.33
CA ASP A 94 4.02 -3.51 21.45
C ASP A 94 2.96 -2.42 21.29
N CYS A 95 2.72 -1.99 20.05
CA CYS A 95 1.65 -1.04 19.72
C CYS A 95 0.27 -1.69 19.67
N GLY A 96 0.18 -3.01 19.84
CA GLY A 96 -1.06 -3.77 19.81
C GLY A 96 -1.58 -3.98 18.39
N GLN A 97 -2.86 -4.32 18.28
CA GLN A 97 -3.49 -4.55 16.97
C GLN A 97 -3.46 -3.29 16.11
N VAL A 98 -3.23 -3.48 14.81
CA VAL A 98 -3.25 -2.39 13.83
C VAL A 98 -4.66 -1.79 13.81
N PRO A 99 -4.82 -0.47 13.99
CA PRO A 99 -6.14 0.16 13.93
C PRO A 99 -6.73 0.08 12.52
N SER A 100 -8.05 0.10 12.41
CA SER A 100 -8.72 0.29 11.12
C SER A 100 -8.77 1.77 10.77
N GLY A 101 -8.69 2.10 9.49
CA GLY A 101 -8.89 3.47 9.00
C GLY A 101 -10.30 3.69 8.46
N ASP A 102 -10.56 4.91 8.00
CA ASP A 102 -11.80 5.28 7.33
C ASP A 102 -11.74 4.79 5.88
N SER A 103 -12.47 3.70 5.60
CA SER A 103 -12.45 2.99 4.33
C SER A 103 -11.04 2.55 3.89
N SER A 104 -10.18 2.25 4.86
CA SER A 104 -8.86 1.72 4.64
C SER A 104 -8.52 0.63 5.66
N THR A 105 -7.77 -0.36 5.19
CA THR A 105 -7.33 -1.51 5.99
C THR A 105 -5.81 -1.48 6.15
N GLY A 106 -5.34 -1.58 7.39
CA GLY A 106 -3.94 -1.66 7.74
C GLY A 106 -3.47 -3.08 8.05
N THR A 107 -2.23 -3.43 7.67
CA THR A 107 -1.59 -4.71 7.97
C THR A 107 -0.14 -4.53 8.42
N ALA A 108 0.30 -5.26 9.44
CA ALA A 108 1.67 -5.20 9.96
C ALA A 108 2.39 -6.54 9.76
N ALA A 109 2.87 -6.80 8.55
CA ALA A 109 3.54 -8.06 8.20
C ALA A 109 4.83 -8.31 8.99
N SER A 110 5.54 -7.23 9.38
CA SER A 110 6.78 -7.29 10.15
C SER A 110 6.58 -7.35 11.67
N GLY A 111 5.33 -7.37 12.15
CA GLY A 111 4.97 -7.38 13.56
C GLY A 111 4.55 -6.01 14.09
N THR A 112 4.07 -5.98 15.34
CA THR A 112 3.40 -4.82 15.95
C THR A 112 4.26 -4.06 16.98
N THR A 113 5.51 -4.48 17.17
CA THR A 113 6.45 -3.85 18.11
C THR A 113 7.27 -2.73 17.47
N TYR A 114 7.67 -1.73 18.25
CA TYR A 114 8.62 -0.70 17.80
C TYR A 114 9.91 -1.33 17.24
N PRO A 115 10.48 -0.82 16.13
CA PRO A 115 10.08 0.33 15.30
C PRO A 115 9.31 -0.07 14.02
N ASN A 116 8.56 -1.17 14.05
CA ASN A 116 7.88 -1.67 12.85
C ASN A 116 6.80 -0.71 12.34
N GLU A 117 6.46 -0.86 11.06
CA GLU A 117 5.41 -0.11 10.37
C GLU A 117 4.25 -1.02 9.96
N ALA A 118 3.06 -0.44 9.82
CA ALA A 118 1.90 -1.07 9.21
C ALA A 118 1.60 -0.42 7.85
N ASP A 119 1.41 -1.23 6.82
CA ASP A 119 1.03 -0.80 5.47
C ASP A 119 -0.50 -0.70 5.35
N TYR A 120 -0.99 0.36 4.71
CA TYR A 120 -2.41 0.62 4.50
C TYR A 120 -2.81 0.65 3.03
N THR A 121 -4.01 0.15 2.75
CA THR A 121 -4.66 0.18 1.43
C THR A 121 -6.10 0.62 1.56
N CYS A 122 -6.60 1.38 0.59
CA CYS A 122 -8.03 1.67 0.52
C CYS A 122 -8.82 0.38 0.30
N ASP A 123 -9.99 0.30 0.93
CA ASP A 123 -10.93 -0.77 0.71
C ASP A 123 -11.53 -0.70 -0.72
N GLU A 124 -12.12 -1.79 -1.20
CA GLU A 124 -12.70 -1.84 -2.55
C GLU A 124 -13.72 -0.71 -2.76
N GLY A 125 -13.64 -0.02 -3.91
CA GLY A 125 -14.53 1.10 -4.25
C GLY A 125 -14.13 2.47 -3.67
N HIS A 126 -12.94 2.59 -3.11
CA HIS A 126 -12.40 3.84 -2.57
C HIS A 126 -11.03 4.18 -3.15
N GLU A 127 -10.71 5.48 -3.20
CA GLU A 127 -9.41 5.99 -3.62
C GLU A 127 -8.72 6.82 -2.52
N ILE A 128 -7.41 7.01 -2.66
CA ILE A 128 -6.60 7.76 -1.72
C ILE A 128 -7.04 9.23 -1.72
N ALA A 129 -7.58 9.70 -0.61
CA ALA A 129 -7.90 11.10 -0.42
C ALA A 129 -6.74 11.85 0.25
N SER A 130 -6.18 11.29 1.32
CA SER A 130 -5.08 11.88 2.09
C SER A 130 -4.44 10.87 3.06
N GLY A 131 -3.51 11.30 3.92
CA GLY A 131 -2.83 10.44 4.89
C GLY A 131 -1.58 9.75 4.32
N ARG A 132 -1.10 8.69 4.99
CA ARG A 132 0.08 7.93 4.56
C ARG A 132 -0.28 6.47 4.32
N SER A 133 0.32 5.87 3.30
CA SER A 133 0.21 4.43 3.04
C SER A 133 0.95 3.57 4.08
N LYS A 134 1.63 4.20 5.04
CA LYS A 134 2.31 3.54 6.15
C LYS A 134 2.20 4.36 7.43
N ILE A 135 1.99 3.69 8.55
CA ILE A 135 2.08 4.28 9.89
C ILE A 135 3.10 3.52 10.74
N ALA A 136 3.80 4.23 11.61
CA ALA A 136 4.82 3.64 12.48
C ALA A 136 4.23 3.25 13.84
N CYS A 137 4.75 2.16 14.41
CA CYS A 137 4.67 1.94 15.85
C CYS A 137 5.66 2.89 16.53
N LEU A 138 5.17 3.84 17.34
CA LEU A 138 5.98 4.89 17.94
C LEU A 138 6.68 4.40 19.21
N ALA A 139 7.72 5.12 19.64
CA ALA A 139 8.44 4.83 20.88
C ALA A 139 7.57 4.92 22.16
N THR A 140 6.38 5.52 22.04
CA THR A 140 5.37 5.54 23.09
C THR A 140 4.70 4.17 23.31
N GLY A 141 4.80 3.26 22.35
CA GLY A 141 4.01 2.02 22.30
C GLY A 141 2.60 2.25 21.73
N GLN A 142 2.42 3.27 20.90
CA GLN A 142 1.17 3.55 20.19
C GLN A 142 1.43 3.69 18.70
N TRP A 143 0.48 3.25 17.88
CA TRP A 143 0.48 3.52 16.45
C TRP A 143 0.33 5.03 16.18
N ASP A 144 0.95 5.52 15.12
CA ASP A 144 0.81 6.89 14.63
C ASP A 144 -0.56 7.12 13.95
N VAL A 145 -1.63 7.03 14.76
CA VAL A 145 -3.03 7.07 14.30
C VAL A 145 -3.40 8.37 13.59
N GLY A 146 -2.67 9.45 13.84
CA GLY A 146 -2.90 10.75 13.19
C GLY A 146 -2.54 10.77 11.70
N ASN A 147 -1.84 9.74 11.21
CA ASN A 147 -1.38 9.65 9.82
C ASN A 147 -1.97 8.46 9.05
N ILE A 148 -3.01 7.81 9.60
CA ILE A 148 -3.72 6.71 8.93
C ILE A 148 -4.20 7.15 7.53
N LEU A 149 -4.12 6.25 6.56
CA LEU A 149 -4.60 6.46 5.20
C LEU A 149 -6.10 6.77 5.22
N VAL A 150 -6.49 7.93 4.68
CA VAL A 150 -7.88 8.32 4.54
C VAL A 150 -8.30 8.10 3.10
N CYS A 151 -9.33 7.29 2.91
CA CYS A 151 -9.89 7.02 1.60
C CYS A 151 -11.24 7.69 1.46
N ARG A 152 -11.62 8.03 0.23
CA ARG A 152 -12.95 8.55 -0.09
C ARG A 152 -13.65 7.60 -1.03
N ASP A 153 -14.98 7.54 -0.91
CA ASP A 153 -15.78 6.83 -1.89
C ASP A 153 -15.47 7.38 -3.29
N CYS A 154 -15.41 6.51 -4.27
CA CYS A 154 -15.33 6.90 -5.67
C CYS A 154 -16.69 7.44 -6.14
N VAL A 155 -17.00 8.71 -5.85
CA VAL A 155 -18.35 9.29 -6.06
C VAL A 155 -18.28 10.67 -6.70
N ASP A 156 -17.50 10.79 -7.76
CA ASP A 156 -17.83 11.80 -8.75
C ASP A 156 -18.89 11.18 -9.69
N PRO A 157 -19.98 11.90 -9.99
CA PRO A 157 -20.91 11.44 -11.02
C PRO A 157 -20.13 11.22 -12.32
N LEU A 158 -20.45 10.16 -13.05
CA LEU A 158 -19.78 9.83 -14.30
C LEU A 158 -20.79 9.37 -15.35
N ASP A 159 -20.58 9.78 -16.59
CA ASP A 159 -21.35 9.32 -17.73
C ASP A 159 -20.48 8.44 -18.62
N VAL A 160 -20.84 7.17 -18.72
CA VAL A 160 -20.05 6.14 -19.40
C VAL A 160 -20.78 5.64 -20.63
N VAL A 161 -20.09 5.57 -21.77
CA VAL A 161 -20.58 4.81 -22.93
C VAL A 161 -19.63 3.67 -23.27
N LEU A 162 -20.18 2.45 -23.28
CA LEU A 162 -19.49 1.23 -23.69
C LEU A 162 -19.60 1.08 -25.21
N VAL A 163 -18.47 1.03 -25.91
CA VAL A 163 -18.40 0.88 -27.37
C VAL A 163 -17.87 -0.50 -27.68
N VAL A 164 -18.77 -1.38 -28.15
CA VAL A 164 -18.57 -2.83 -28.16
C VAL A 164 -18.45 -3.34 -29.59
N ASP A 165 -17.32 -3.98 -29.87
CA ASP A 165 -17.08 -4.62 -31.17
C ASP A 165 -17.93 -5.89 -31.35
N GLY A 166 -18.80 -5.85 -32.35
CA GLY A 166 -19.64 -6.96 -32.82
C GLY A 166 -19.20 -7.53 -34.17
N SER A 167 -17.99 -7.20 -34.64
CA SER A 167 -17.46 -7.65 -35.92
C SER A 167 -17.28 -9.17 -36.00
N GLY A 168 -17.06 -9.66 -37.22
CA GLY A 168 -16.91 -11.09 -37.49
C GLY A 168 -15.67 -11.71 -36.85
N SER A 169 -14.59 -10.94 -36.61
CA SER A 169 -13.35 -11.44 -35.97
C SER A 169 -13.59 -11.87 -34.54
N VAL A 170 -14.43 -11.13 -33.81
CA VAL A 170 -14.80 -11.43 -32.42
C VAL A 170 -15.46 -12.81 -32.33
N GLY A 171 -16.37 -13.10 -33.26
CA GLY A 171 -17.18 -14.31 -33.24
C GLY A 171 -18.22 -14.34 -32.11
N SER A 172 -19.30 -15.09 -32.33
CA SER A 172 -20.46 -15.10 -31.43
C SER A 172 -20.15 -15.58 -30.01
N TYR A 173 -19.19 -16.48 -29.84
CA TYR A 173 -18.78 -16.99 -28.54
C TYR A 173 -18.14 -15.90 -27.66
N HIS A 174 -17.15 -15.16 -28.21
CA HIS A 174 -16.48 -14.11 -27.45
C HIS A 174 -17.38 -12.91 -27.24
N PHE A 175 -18.21 -12.58 -28.23
CA PHE A 175 -19.23 -11.54 -28.10
C PHE A 175 -20.20 -11.84 -26.96
N ASN A 176 -20.81 -13.03 -26.92
CA ASN A 176 -21.74 -13.40 -25.84
C ASN A 176 -21.08 -13.40 -24.46
N LYS A 177 -19.81 -13.80 -24.36
CA LYS A 177 -19.06 -13.68 -23.10
C LYS A 177 -18.92 -12.23 -22.68
N MET A 178 -18.46 -11.36 -23.59
CA MET A 178 -18.30 -9.93 -23.34
C MET A 178 -19.61 -9.29 -22.88
N ILE A 179 -20.71 -9.53 -23.60
CA ILE A 179 -22.04 -9.03 -23.25
C ILE A 179 -22.47 -9.44 -21.83
N ASN A 180 -22.27 -10.70 -21.44
CA ASN A 180 -22.61 -11.14 -20.08
C ASN A 180 -21.81 -10.40 -19.00
N ILE A 181 -20.54 -10.12 -19.25
CA ILE A 181 -19.68 -9.42 -18.28
C ILE A 181 -20.03 -7.95 -18.19
N LEU A 182 -20.24 -7.28 -19.32
CA LEU A 182 -20.68 -5.88 -19.31
C LEU A 182 -22.00 -5.74 -18.55
N ALA A 183 -22.93 -6.69 -18.75
CA ALA A 183 -24.18 -6.75 -18.00
C ALA A 183 -23.94 -6.93 -16.48
N ASP A 184 -23.01 -7.80 -16.07
CA ASP A 184 -22.70 -8.01 -14.65
C ASP A 184 -21.99 -6.80 -14.02
N VAL A 185 -21.06 -6.16 -14.74
CA VAL A 185 -20.37 -4.94 -14.27
C VAL A 185 -21.35 -3.78 -14.10
N THR A 186 -22.42 -3.70 -14.89
CA THR A 186 -23.46 -2.67 -14.68
C THR A 186 -24.23 -2.84 -13.37
N LEU A 187 -24.30 -4.05 -12.79
CA LEU A 187 -24.94 -4.26 -11.49
C LEU A 187 -24.03 -3.92 -10.30
N SER A 188 -22.75 -4.30 -10.38
CA SER A 188 -21.89 -4.31 -9.19
C SER A 188 -20.52 -3.65 -9.37
N GLY A 189 -20.15 -3.24 -10.58
CA GLY A 189 -18.84 -2.63 -10.86
C GLY A 189 -18.91 -1.13 -11.09
N PHE A 190 -19.91 -0.64 -11.83
CA PHE A 190 -20.05 0.79 -12.14
C PHE A 190 -20.87 1.59 -11.12
N TYR A 191 -21.46 0.95 -10.10
CA TYR A 191 -22.36 1.62 -9.15
C TYR A 191 -23.45 2.48 -9.84
N VAL A 192 -24.06 1.93 -10.89
CA VAL A 192 -25.07 2.62 -11.70
C VAL A 192 -26.24 3.08 -10.84
N ASP A 193 -26.46 4.38 -10.80
CA ASP A 193 -27.52 5.03 -10.03
C ASP A 193 -27.74 6.47 -10.54
N SER A 194 -28.94 6.99 -10.31
CA SER A 194 -29.38 8.31 -10.72
C SER A 194 -28.44 9.45 -10.30
N ALA A 195 -27.82 9.36 -9.11
CA ALA A 195 -26.91 10.38 -8.58
C ALA A 195 -25.44 10.16 -8.97
N ARG A 196 -25.07 8.94 -9.37
CA ARG A 196 -23.68 8.53 -9.58
C ARG A 196 -23.40 8.28 -11.05
N VAL A 197 -23.49 7.03 -11.49
CA VAL A 197 -23.08 6.64 -12.85
C VAL A 197 -24.27 6.38 -13.74
N HIS A 198 -24.28 7.00 -14.93
CA HIS A 198 -25.20 6.67 -16.02
C HIS A 198 -24.43 5.94 -17.10
N VAL A 199 -25.00 4.86 -17.64
CA VAL A 199 -24.33 4.01 -18.63
C VAL A 199 -25.15 3.91 -19.90
N GLY A 200 -24.52 4.16 -21.04
CA GLY A 200 -25.01 3.81 -22.37
C GLY A 200 -24.14 2.72 -23.01
N LEU A 201 -24.65 2.07 -24.05
CA LEU A 201 -23.89 1.07 -24.80
C LEU A 201 -24.21 1.15 -26.29
N ILE A 202 -23.17 1.00 -27.10
CA ILE A 202 -23.24 0.94 -28.56
C ILE A 202 -22.55 -0.32 -29.04
N VAL A 203 -23.22 -1.08 -29.90
CA VAL A 203 -22.61 -2.19 -30.64
C VAL A 203 -22.32 -1.74 -32.07
N TYR A 204 -21.08 -1.94 -32.52
CA TYR A 204 -20.67 -1.61 -33.89
C TYR A 204 -20.12 -2.84 -34.62
N SER A 205 -20.30 -2.87 -35.93
CA SER A 205 -19.56 -3.75 -36.83
C SER A 205 -19.20 -3.00 -38.12
N THR A 206 -19.85 -3.31 -39.25
CA THR A 206 -19.81 -2.49 -40.46
C THR A 206 -20.56 -1.16 -40.24
N ASP A 207 -21.63 -1.19 -39.45
CA ASP A 207 -22.46 -0.07 -39.05
C ASP A 207 -22.82 -0.21 -37.56
N ILE A 208 -23.51 0.78 -37.00
CA ILE A 208 -24.07 0.67 -35.65
C ILE A 208 -25.28 -0.27 -35.71
N THR A 209 -25.25 -1.35 -34.93
CA THR A 209 -26.30 -2.37 -34.97
C THR A 209 -27.30 -2.20 -33.83
N ASP A 210 -26.81 -1.82 -32.66
CA ASP A 210 -27.62 -1.69 -31.45
C ASP A 210 -27.17 -0.47 -30.65
N ILE A 211 -28.15 0.22 -30.08
CA ILE A 211 -27.97 1.39 -29.21
C ILE A 211 -28.82 1.17 -27.96
N ILE A 212 -28.17 1.12 -26.81
CA ILE A 212 -28.81 1.21 -25.50
C ILE A 212 -28.52 2.62 -24.99
N ASN A 213 -29.56 3.44 -24.88
CA ASN A 213 -29.47 4.81 -24.39
C ASN A 213 -28.93 4.86 -22.94
N MET A 214 -28.42 6.03 -22.55
CA MET A 214 -27.93 6.24 -21.20
C MET A 214 -29.04 5.98 -20.17
N SER A 215 -28.73 5.11 -19.21
CA SER A 215 -29.64 4.71 -18.15
C SER A 215 -28.92 4.71 -16.81
N SER A 216 -29.68 5.02 -15.77
CA SER A 216 -29.27 4.92 -14.38
C SER A 216 -29.95 3.75 -13.64
N ASP A 217 -30.63 2.86 -14.38
CA ASP A 217 -31.26 1.65 -13.85
C ASP A 217 -30.39 0.43 -14.18
N PRO A 218 -29.66 -0.12 -13.19
CA PRO A 218 -28.77 -1.27 -13.40
C PRO A 218 -29.53 -2.54 -13.83
N ASN A 219 -30.76 -2.76 -13.36
CA ASN A 219 -31.51 -3.96 -13.68
C ASN A 219 -32.03 -3.94 -15.11
N GLN A 220 -32.50 -2.76 -15.56
CA GLN A 220 -32.94 -2.56 -16.94
C GLN A 220 -31.75 -2.66 -17.90
N LEU A 221 -30.62 -2.02 -17.58
CA LEU A 221 -29.39 -2.14 -18.37
C LEU A 221 -28.93 -3.59 -18.50
N GLN A 222 -28.85 -4.34 -17.39
CA GLN A 222 -28.44 -5.74 -17.43
C GLN A 222 -29.32 -6.55 -18.38
N LYS A 223 -30.64 -6.35 -18.32
CA LYS A 223 -31.60 -7.05 -19.17
C LYS A 223 -31.43 -6.69 -20.65
N ASP A 224 -31.29 -5.41 -20.96
CA ASP A 224 -31.14 -4.94 -22.35
C ASP A 224 -29.82 -5.40 -22.96
N ILE A 225 -28.73 -5.31 -22.19
CA ILE A 225 -27.40 -5.77 -22.62
C ILE A 225 -27.44 -7.27 -22.92
N ARG A 226 -28.01 -8.10 -22.02
CA ARG A 226 -28.10 -9.56 -22.24
C ARG A 226 -28.97 -9.97 -23.42
N ALA A 227 -29.82 -9.07 -23.95
CA ALA A 227 -30.65 -9.35 -25.12
C ALA A 227 -29.94 -9.10 -26.46
N LEU A 228 -28.76 -8.47 -26.44
CA LEU A 228 -27.98 -8.15 -27.64
C LEU A 228 -27.55 -9.42 -28.38
N LYS A 229 -27.54 -9.32 -29.71
CA LYS A 229 -27.14 -10.43 -30.59
C LYS A 229 -25.91 -10.04 -31.38
N HIS A 230 -25.02 -10.99 -31.60
CA HIS A 230 -23.81 -10.75 -32.37
C HIS A 230 -24.17 -10.34 -33.81
N PRO A 231 -23.82 -9.12 -34.25
CA PRO A 231 -24.30 -8.59 -35.52
C PRO A 231 -23.54 -9.12 -36.74
N TRP A 232 -22.29 -9.54 -36.56
CA TRP A 232 -21.34 -9.86 -37.65
C TRP A 232 -21.02 -8.63 -38.52
N GLY A 233 -20.00 -8.74 -39.36
CA GLY A 233 -19.58 -7.68 -40.29
C GLY A 233 -18.10 -7.31 -40.17
N ASN A 234 -17.75 -6.17 -40.76
CA ASN A 234 -16.42 -5.57 -40.67
C ASN A 234 -16.23 -4.85 -39.33
N THR A 235 -15.10 -4.17 -39.16
CA THR A 235 -14.70 -3.52 -37.91
C THR A 235 -14.52 -2.02 -38.11
N HIS A 236 -15.61 -1.26 -38.10
CA HIS A 236 -15.62 0.21 -38.25
C HIS A 236 -15.67 0.91 -36.89
N THR A 237 -14.54 0.92 -36.20
CA THR A 237 -14.40 1.45 -34.83
C THR A 237 -14.65 2.95 -34.78
N GLY A 238 -14.30 3.70 -35.83
CA GLY A 238 -14.53 5.14 -35.91
C GLY A 238 -16.01 5.50 -35.80
N LYS A 239 -16.87 4.75 -36.51
CA LYS A 239 -18.34 4.88 -36.39
C LYS A 239 -18.83 4.64 -34.95
N GLY A 240 -18.31 3.62 -34.28
CA GLY A 240 -18.65 3.31 -32.89
C GLY A 240 -18.32 4.49 -31.95
N ILE A 241 -17.11 5.05 -32.09
CA ILE A 241 -16.65 6.21 -31.32
C ILE A 241 -17.52 7.44 -31.61
N ALA A 242 -17.79 7.74 -32.87
CA ALA A 242 -18.61 8.89 -33.25
C ALA A 242 -20.04 8.80 -32.70
N ALA A 243 -20.65 7.61 -32.75
CA ALA A 243 -21.98 7.38 -32.20
C ALA A 243 -22.00 7.51 -30.67
N ALA A 244 -20.96 7.04 -29.99
CA ALA A 244 -20.83 7.14 -28.54
C ALA A 244 -20.62 8.57 -28.08
N GLN A 245 -19.79 9.32 -28.81
CA GLN A 245 -19.61 10.74 -28.56
C GLN A 245 -20.94 11.50 -28.74
N GLN A 246 -21.71 11.18 -29.78
CA GLN A 246 -23.01 11.80 -29.99
C GLN A 246 -23.99 11.49 -28.85
N MET A 247 -23.98 10.27 -28.31
CA MET A 247 -24.79 9.90 -27.15
C MET A 247 -24.38 10.72 -25.92
N LEU A 248 -23.08 10.79 -25.59
CA LEU A 248 -22.57 11.57 -24.47
C LEU A 248 -22.92 13.07 -24.59
N LEU A 249 -22.82 13.64 -25.79
CA LEU A 249 -23.17 15.04 -26.04
C LEU A 249 -24.67 15.35 -25.90
N THR A 250 -25.54 14.37 -26.13
CA THR A 250 -27.01 14.57 -26.15
C THR A 250 -27.72 14.09 -24.90
N GLN A 251 -27.18 13.08 -24.24
CA GLN A 251 -27.79 12.41 -23.08
C GLN A 251 -26.94 12.56 -21.81
N GLY A 252 -25.66 12.96 -21.94
CA GLY A 252 -24.79 13.24 -20.81
C GLY A 252 -25.26 14.44 -19.99
N ARG A 253 -24.97 14.39 -18.71
CA ARG A 253 -25.34 15.38 -17.71
C ARG A 253 -24.36 16.57 -17.76
N PRO A 254 -24.86 17.81 -17.72
CA PRO A 254 -24.00 18.99 -17.70
C PRO A 254 -23.03 18.99 -16.51
N GLY A 255 -21.73 19.20 -16.77
CA GLY A 255 -20.70 19.27 -15.73
C GLY A 255 -20.26 17.92 -15.16
N VAL A 256 -20.81 16.81 -15.66
CA VAL A 256 -20.41 15.45 -15.33
C VAL A 256 -19.35 14.98 -16.34
N PRO A 257 -18.21 14.42 -15.91
CA PRO A 257 -17.22 13.88 -16.82
C PRO A 257 -17.77 12.75 -17.71
N ASN A 258 -17.37 12.79 -18.98
CA ASN A 258 -17.75 11.82 -19.99
C ASN A 258 -16.60 10.82 -20.22
N VAL A 259 -16.89 9.52 -20.09
CA VAL A 259 -15.94 8.44 -20.33
C VAL A 259 -16.48 7.51 -21.41
N MET A 260 -15.59 7.13 -22.33
CA MET A 260 -15.85 6.15 -23.37
C MET A 260 -14.94 4.95 -23.19
N ILE A 261 -15.48 3.75 -23.33
CA ILE A 261 -14.71 2.51 -23.21
C ILE A 261 -14.87 1.71 -24.48
N VAL A 262 -13.82 1.67 -25.28
CA VAL A 262 -13.77 0.97 -26.57
C VAL A 262 -13.24 -0.44 -26.37
N LEU A 263 -14.07 -1.44 -26.67
CA LEU A 263 -13.76 -2.86 -26.56
C LEU A 263 -13.66 -3.45 -27.97
N THR A 264 -12.48 -3.93 -28.35
CA THR A 264 -12.22 -4.49 -29.70
C THR A 264 -11.25 -5.66 -29.64
N ASP A 265 -11.37 -6.61 -30.56
CA ASP A 265 -10.47 -7.77 -30.66
C ASP A 265 -9.43 -7.66 -31.79
N GLY A 266 -9.47 -6.59 -32.58
CA GLY A 266 -8.75 -6.49 -33.85
C GLY A 266 -8.44 -5.07 -34.30
N LYS A 267 -7.78 -4.98 -35.46
CA LYS A 267 -7.52 -3.71 -36.13
C LYS A 267 -8.78 -3.28 -36.92
N SER A 268 -9.17 -2.02 -36.79
CA SER A 268 -10.25 -1.45 -37.58
C SER A 268 -9.94 -1.50 -39.08
N THR A 269 -10.98 -1.71 -39.90
CA THR A 269 -10.88 -1.66 -41.36
C THR A 269 -10.82 -0.23 -41.91
N GLU A 270 -11.12 0.76 -41.06
CA GLU A 270 -10.96 2.19 -41.31
C GLU A 270 -9.99 2.80 -40.28
N ASN A 271 -9.63 4.08 -40.42
CA ASN A 271 -8.79 4.75 -39.43
C ASN A 271 -9.69 5.46 -38.37
N PRO A 272 -9.76 4.96 -37.13
CA PRO A 272 -10.61 5.56 -36.08
C PRO A 272 -10.01 6.82 -35.45
N GLN A 273 -8.78 7.21 -35.81
CA GLN A 273 -8.03 8.26 -35.13
C GLN A 273 -8.73 9.63 -35.19
N SER A 274 -9.38 9.97 -36.30
CA SER A 274 -10.09 11.25 -36.43
C SER A 274 -11.27 11.35 -35.46
N ASP A 275 -12.06 10.28 -35.35
CA ASP A 275 -13.23 10.24 -34.47
C ASP A 275 -12.80 10.23 -32.99
N ALA A 276 -11.76 9.46 -32.67
CA ALA A 276 -11.15 9.46 -31.34
C ALA A 276 -10.61 10.84 -30.94
N THR A 277 -9.96 11.54 -31.87
CA THR A 277 -9.44 12.90 -31.63
C THR A 277 -10.59 13.87 -31.38
N ALA A 278 -11.64 13.84 -32.20
CA ALA A 278 -12.81 14.71 -32.01
C ALA A 278 -13.52 14.49 -30.66
N ALA A 279 -13.64 13.23 -30.21
CA ALA A 279 -14.19 12.90 -28.90
C ALA A 279 -13.29 13.42 -27.76
N LYS A 280 -11.96 13.24 -27.86
CA LYS A 280 -10.99 13.76 -26.89
C LYS A 280 -10.98 15.28 -26.80
N ASP A 281 -11.02 15.96 -27.94
CA ASP A 281 -11.09 17.43 -28.03
C ASP A 281 -12.38 17.98 -27.40
N SER A 282 -13.44 17.17 -27.35
CA SER A 282 -14.70 17.49 -26.66
C SER A 282 -14.65 17.24 -25.14
N GLY A 283 -13.50 16.82 -24.61
CA GLY A 283 -13.31 16.52 -23.18
C GLY A 283 -13.67 15.10 -22.76
N THR A 284 -14.00 14.21 -23.71
CA THR A 284 -14.29 12.80 -23.40
C THR A 284 -12.98 12.03 -23.16
N VAL A 285 -12.92 11.29 -22.05
CA VAL A 285 -11.80 10.40 -21.75
C VAL A 285 -12.07 9.03 -22.37
N ILE A 286 -11.12 8.51 -23.17
CA ILE A 286 -11.28 7.24 -23.89
C ILE A 286 -10.33 6.19 -23.33
N TYR A 287 -10.90 5.06 -22.91
CA TYR A 287 -10.20 3.82 -22.58
C TYR A 287 -10.31 2.84 -23.75
N SER A 288 -9.20 2.21 -24.09
CA SER A 288 -9.14 1.23 -25.18
C SER A 288 -8.75 -0.14 -24.63
N ILE A 289 -9.66 -1.11 -24.73
CA ILE A 289 -9.48 -2.46 -24.22
C ILE A 289 -9.43 -3.44 -25.40
N GLY A 290 -8.23 -3.95 -25.65
CA GLY A 290 -7.97 -4.98 -26.64
C GLY A 290 -8.26 -6.37 -26.09
N ILE A 291 -9.07 -7.16 -26.78
CA ILE A 291 -9.45 -8.52 -26.37
C ILE A 291 -8.65 -9.55 -27.18
N GLY A 292 -8.04 -10.51 -26.49
CA GLY A 292 -7.38 -11.65 -27.13
C GLY A 292 -6.09 -11.31 -27.89
N SER A 293 -5.61 -12.26 -28.70
CA SER A 293 -4.32 -12.14 -29.39
C SER A 293 -4.35 -11.23 -30.62
N GLY A 294 -5.54 -10.96 -31.19
CA GLY A 294 -5.75 -10.13 -32.38
C GLY A 294 -5.67 -8.63 -32.14
N ALA A 295 -5.72 -8.18 -30.88
CA ALA A 295 -5.77 -6.76 -30.53
C ALA A 295 -4.52 -5.98 -31.00
N TYR A 296 -4.74 -4.96 -31.83
CA TYR A 296 -3.67 -4.17 -32.43
C TYR A 296 -3.30 -2.96 -31.57
N MET A 297 -2.35 -3.16 -30.64
CA MET A 297 -1.96 -2.18 -29.62
C MET A 297 -1.58 -0.79 -30.16
N ALA A 298 -1.05 -0.70 -31.39
CA ALA A 298 -0.71 0.59 -31.98
C ALA A 298 -1.95 1.45 -32.28
N GLU A 299 -3.04 0.83 -32.73
CA GLU A 299 -4.32 1.53 -32.96
C GLU A 299 -5.04 1.83 -31.65
N LEU A 300 -5.04 0.90 -30.68
CA LEU A 300 -5.63 1.16 -29.36
C LEU A 300 -5.01 2.38 -28.65
N ARG A 301 -3.70 2.58 -28.81
CA ARG A 301 -2.98 3.77 -28.32
C ARG A 301 -3.34 5.05 -29.05
N GLN A 302 -3.73 4.97 -30.33
CA GLN A 302 -4.21 6.14 -31.07
C GLN A 302 -5.63 6.54 -30.64
N ILE A 303 -6.45 5.55 -30.28
CA ILE A 303 -7.81 5.76 -29.80
C ILE A 303 -7.82 6.31 -28.36
N ALA A 304 -7.09 5.68 -27.44
CA ALA A 304 -7.12 6.05 -26.02
C ALA A 304 -6.65 7.50 -25.79
N SER A 305 -7.06 8.08 -24.66
CA SER A 305 -6.60 9.42 -24.27
C SER A 305 -5.15 9.44 -23.81
N ASP A 306 -4.70 8.39 -23.12
CA ASP A 306 -3.34 8.27 -22.61
C ASP A 306 -2.84 6.82 -22.65
N SER A 307 -1.53 6.63 -22.49
CA SER A 307 -0.90 5.30 -22.54
C SER A 307 -1.31 4.36 -21.41
N ASP A 308 -1.67 4.90 -20.25
CA ASP A 308 -2.19 4.15 -19.09
C ASP A 308 -3.67 3.73 -19.25
N LYS A 309 -4.37 4.31 -20.22
CA LYS A 309 -5.78 4.00 -20.57
C LYS A 309 -5.90 2.96 -21.67
N VAL A 310 -4.81 2.27 -22.00
CA VAL A 310 -4.77 1.16 -22.97
C VAL A 310 -4.55 -0.14 -22.23
N GLN A 311 -5.48 -1.07 -22.37
CA GLN A 311 -5.39 -2.37 -21.74
C GLN A 311 -5.50 -3.50 -22.77
N LYS A 312 -4.79 -4.59 -22.49
CA LYS A 312 -4.98 -5.86 -23.18
C LYS A 312 -5.59 -6.83 -22.19
N ALA A 313 -6.84 -7.23 -22.44
CA ALA A 313 -7.51 -8.24 -21.65
C ALA A 313 -7.13 -9.62 -22.19
N ASN A 314 -6.45 -10.42 -21.37
CA ASN A 314 -6.16 -11.82 -21.69
C ASN A 314 -7.35 -12.70 -21.40
N ASP A 315 -8.11 -12.32 -20.38
CA ASP A 315 -9.39 -12.91 -20.05
C ASP A 315 -10.41 -11.85 -19.63
N PHE A 316 -11.58 -12.35 -19.31
CA PHE A 316 -12.76 -11.59 -19.00
C PHE A 316 -12.76 -11.02 -17.56
N GLY A 317 -11.92 -11.54 -16.66
CA GLY A 317 -11.64 -10.97 -15.35
C GLY A 317 -10.81 -9.70 -15.43
N ASP A 318 -9.90 -9.61 -16.40
CA ASP A 318 -9.14 -8.38 -16.67
C ASP A 318 -10.05 -7.20 -17.04
N ILE A 319 -11.09 -7.45 -17.83
CA ILE A 319 -12.09 -6.43 -18.19
C ILE A 319 -12.80 -5.96 -16.93
N ARG A 320 -13.33 -6.87 -16.10
CA ARG A 320 -14.00 -6.51 -14.84
C ARG A 320 -13.10 -5.65 -13.94
N ARG A 321 -11.84 -6.06 -13.75
CA ARG A 321 -10.87 -5.31 -12.95
C ARG A 321 -10.57 -3.93 -13.53
N THR A 322 -10.42 -3.83 -14.84
CA THR A 322 -10.21 -2.55 -15.53
C THR A 322 -11.39 -1.61 -15.28
N LEU A 323 -12.61 -2.13 -15.44
CA LEU A 323 -13.82 -1.35 -15.30
C LEU A 323 -14.11 -0.94 -13.85
N SER A 324 -13.72 -1.77 -12.88
CA SER A 324 -13.81 -1.47 -11.45
C SER A 324 -12.77 -0.46 -10.96
N ASN A 325 -11.70 -0.22 -11.73
CA ASN A 325 -10.62 0.74 -11.43
C ASN A 325 -10.74 2.03 -12.26
N LEU A 326 -11.88 2.28 -12.90
CA LEU A 326 -12.18 3.55 -13.59
C LEU A 326 -12.57 4.68 -12.64
N CYS A 327 -12.54 4.36 -11.35
CA CYS A 327 -12.59 5.28 -10.26
C CYS A 327 -11.16 5.63 -9.81
#